data_AF-A0A0C1N640-F1
#
_entry.id   AF-A0A0C1N640-F1
#
_cell.length_a   1.000
_cell.length_b   1.000
_cell.length_c   1.000
_cell.angle_alpha   90.00
_cell.angle_beta   90.00
_cell.angle_gamma   90.00
#
_symmetry.space_group_name_H-M   'P 1'
#
loop_
_entity.id
_entity.type
_entity.pdbx_description
1 polymer ?
#
loop_
_entity_poly.entity_id
_entity_poly.type
_entity_poly.pdbx_seq_one_letter_code
_entity_poly.pdbx_strand_id
1 'polypeptide(L)'
;MGYTTEFAGKFQFHRPLFDYQALYLLDFARTRRVKRSHSILSSIPDPGRDAVGLPLGEEGGYFINESHPQAADSVIDENRPPKGQPGLYCQWQPTPDGCGLEWDGHEKFYRYVEWLQYLIVHFFVPWDYQLNGTVTYSGEMPSDRGQIVVVDNRILQPQNAEEKLAFATSPVSVPQSVWLGLYAVHTADPTKLVSWVATLQRAIDLGYPETATWIEENLTKLYGAGIDRGFLSIETGEVFLPSCYPIGNW
;
A
#
# COMPACT_ATOMS: atom_id res chain seq x y z
N MET A 1 -4.35 16.97 11.69
CA MET A 1 -3.47 16.57 12.83
C MET A 1 -2.66 15.36 12.42
N GLY A 2 -1.43 15.24 12.90
CA GLY A 2 -0.52 14.22 12.44
C GLY A 2 0.30 13.61 13.54
N TYR A 3 0.60 12.32 13.37
CA TYR A 3 1.45 11.56 14.25
C TYR A 3 2.82 11.43 13.57
N THR A 4 3.85 11.87 14.27
CA THR A 4 5.24 11.82 13.82
C THR A 4 5.92 10.56 14.35
N THR A 5 6.71 9.91 13.49
CA THR A 5 7.58 8.79 13.86
C THR A 5 8.95 9.04 13.26
N GLU A 6 9.96 9.10 14.12
CA GLU A 6 11.36 9.24 13.72
C GLU A 6 12.05 7.88 13.72
N PHE A 7 12.98 7.68 12.78
CA PHE A 7 13.76 6.45 12.65
C PHE A 7 15.25 6.74 12.79
N ALA A 8 15.98 5.86 13.47
CA ALA A 8 17.41 5.96 13.66
C ALA A 8 18.13 4.65 13.34
N GLY A 9 19.23 4.76 12.59
CA GLY A 9 19.99 3.61 12.09
C GLY A 9 19.73 3.37 10.60
N LYS A 10 20.32 2.29 10.09
CA LYS A 10 20.18 1.85 8.70
C LYS A 10 20.32 0.34 8.62
N PHE A 11 19.70 -0.25 7.61
CA PHE A 11 19.97 -1.62 7.21
C PHE A 11 21.16 -1.66 6.25
N GLN A 12 21.79 -2.82 6.13
CA GLN A 12 22.95 -3.06 5.28
C GLN A 12 22.65 -4.17 4.29
N PHE A 13 23.06 -3.95 3.05
CA PHE A 13 23.10 -5.00 2.05
C PHE A 13 24.41 -5.79 2.15
N HIS A 14 24.36 -7.08 1.85
CA HIS A 14 25.57 -7.93 1.81
C HIS A 14 26.58 -7.51 0.72
N ARG A 15 26.14 -6.76 -0.29
CA ARG A 15 26.97 -6.12 -1.34
C ARG A 15 26.29 -4.82 -1.80
N PRO A 16 27.02 -3.85 -2.38
CA PRO A 16 26.41 -2.65 -2.93
C PRO A 16 25.38 -2.96 -4.03
N LEU A 17 24.32 -2.16 -4.10
CA LEU A 17 23.39 -2.16 -5.23
C LEU A 17 24.12 -1.73 -6.50
N PHE A 18 23.68 -2.24 -7.65
CA PHE A 18 24.06 -1.61 -8.92
C PHE A 18 23.43 -0.23 -9.05
N ASP A 19 24.09 0.70 -9.74
CA ASP A 19 23.62 2.08 -9.90
C ASP A 19 22.18 2.15 -10.42
N TYR A 20 21.83 1.33 -11.41
CA TYR A 20 20.47 1.29 -11.99
C TYR A 20 19.41 0.80 -10.99
N GLN A 21 19.77 -0.08 -10.04
CA GLN A 21 18.86 -0.52 -8.97
C GLN A 21 18.72 0.56 -7.89
N ALA A 22 19.82 1.20 -7.50
CA ALA A 22 19.79 2.29 -6.54
C ALA A 22 18.96 3.48 -7.07
N LEU A 23 19.15 3.86 -8.33
CA LEU A 23 18.36 4.92 -8.99
C LEU A 23 16.89 4.55 -9.07
N TYR A 24 16.55 3.32 -9.46
CA TYR A 24 15.16 2.86 -9.47
C TYR A 24 14.50 2.99 -8.10
N LEU A 25 15.17 2.53 -7.02
CA LEU A 25 14.62 2.60 -5.67
C LEU A 25 14.51 4.05 -5.15
N LEU A 26 15.43 4.94 -5.52
CA LEU A 26 15.34 6.36 -5.19
C LEU A 26 14.10 7.00 -5.83
N ASP A 27 13.86 6.74 -7.11
CA ASP A 27 12.67 7.26 -7.79
C ASP A 27 11.39 6.57 -7.28
N PHE A 28 11.45 5.28 -6.95
CA PHE A 28 10.34 4.57 -6.32
C PHE A 28 9.94 5.21 -4.98
N ALA A 29 10.90 5.59 -4.14
CA ALA A 29 10.66 6.24 -2.86
C ALA A 29 10.12 7.68 -3.00
N ARG A 30 10.59 8.42 -4.01
CA ARG A 30 10.20 9.83 -4.26
C ARG A 30 8.81 10.00 -4.86
N THR A 31 8.25 8.95 -5.45
CA THR A 31 7.01 9.02 -6.19
C THR A 31 5.82 8.65 -5.31
N ARG A 32 4.70 9.39 -5.46
CA ARG A 32 3.44 8.99 -4.84
C ARG A 32 2.93 7.73 -5.54
N ARG A 33 2.69 6.70 -4.75
CA ARG A 33 2.22 5.40 -5.21
C ARG A 33 0.70 5.48 -5.38
N VAL A 34 0.22 5.63 -6.62
CA VAL A 34 -1.21 5.76 -6.92
C VAL A 34 -1.67 4.71 -7.92
N LYS A 35 -2.94 4.35 -7.88
CA LYS A 35 -3.57 3.42 -8.82
C LYS A 35 -3.59 4.03 -10.22
N ARG A 36 -3.01 3.32 -11.19
CA ARG A 36 -2.86 3.77 -12.58
C ARG A 36 -3.48 2.82 -13.60
N SER A 37 -3.81 3.37 -14.75
CA SER A 37 -4.30 2.67 -15.92
C SER A 37 -3.17 1.97 -16.65
N HIS A 38 -3.22 0.64 -16.68
CA HIS A 38 -2.25 -0.17 -17.39
C HIS A 38 -2.23 0.11 -18.89
N SER A 39 -3.39 0.41 -19.49
CA SER A 39 -3.47 0.69 -20.93
C SER A 39 -2.75 1.98 -21.30
N ILE A 40 -2.87 3.02 -20.49
CA ILE A 40 -2.16 4.30 -20.71
C ILE A 40 -0.66 4.11 -20.44
N LEU A 41 -0.30 3.49 -19.31
CA LEU A 41 1.10 3.25 -18.95
C LEU A 41 1.86 2.41 -19.98
N SER A 42 1.20 1.47 -20.66
CA SER A 42 1.85 0.66 -21.71
C SER A 42 2.43 1.48 -22.88
N SER A 43 1.97 2.73 -23.04
CA SER A 43 2.45 3.66 -24.07
C SER A 43 3.48 4.67 -23.56
N ILE A 44 3.75 4.70 -22.24
CA ILE A 44 4.65 5.66 -21.61
C ILE A 44 5.98 4.95 -21.31
N PRO A 45 7.12 5.45 -21.83
CA PRO A 45 8.41 4.86 -21.55
C PRO A 45 8.78 5.02 -20.07
N ASP A 46 9.37 3.99 -19.47
CA ASP A 46 9.92 4.05 -18.12
C ASP A 46 11.32 3.40 -18.11
N PRO A 47 12.35 4.13 -18.57
CA PRO A 47 13.69 3.57 -18.73
C PRO A 47 14.30 3.07 -17.42
N GLY A 48 13.97 3.71 -16.28
CA GLY A 48 14.47 3.30 -14.97
C GLY A 48 13.88 1.95 -14.54
N ARG A 49 12.57 1.74 -14.73
CA ARG A 49 11.92 0.44 -14.52
C ARG A 49 12.43 -0.62 -15.49
N ASP A 50 12.60 -0.26 -16.76
CA ASP A 50 13.07 -1.18 -17.79
C ASP A 50 14.51 -1.65 -17.48
N ALA A 51 15.37 -0.78 -16.96
CA ALA A 51 16.74 -1.09 -16.59
C ALA A 51 16.86 -2.15 -15.47
N VAL A 52 15.88 -2.23 -14.57
CA VAL A 52 15.81 -3.28 -13.53
C VAL A 52 14.97 -4.49 -13.95
N GLY A 53 14.48 -4.54 -15.19
CA GLY A 53 13.77 -5.68 -15.75
C GLY A 53 12.38 -5.92 -15.14
N LEU A 54 11.74 -4.91 -14.56
CA LEU A 54 10.44 -5.06 -13.92
C LEU A 54 9.28 -4.87 -14.90
N PRO A 55 8.16 -5.63 -14.77
CA PRO A 55 6.91 -5.32 -15.47
C PRO A 55 6.29 -4.02 -14.93
N LEU A 56 5.15 -3.57 -15.46
CA LEU A 56 4.44 -2.41 -14.91
C LEU A 56 3.87 -2.68 -13.51
N GLY A 57 3.69 -3.94 -13.13
CA GLY A 57 3.04 -4.36 -11.88
C GLY A 57 1.51 -4.23 -11.94
N GLU A 58 0.83 -4.76 -10.93
CA GLU A 58 -0.61 -4.55 -10.75
C GLU A 58 -0.90 -3.05 -10.61
N GLU A 59 -1.88 -2.55 -11.37
CA GLU A 59 -2.31 -1.14 -11.33
C GLU A 59 -1.16 -0.11 -11.47
N GLY A 60 -0.09 -0.46 -12.20
CA GLY A 60 1.07 0.41 -12.41
C GLY A 60 2.04 0.46 -11.23
N GLY A 61 2.00 -0.55 -10.35
CA GLY A 61 2.78 -0.61 -9.12
C GLY A 61 4.29 -0.40 -9.24
N TYR A 62 4.91 -0.66 -10.39
CA TYR A 62 6.36 -0.49 -10.58
C TYR A 62 6.75 0.71 -11.43
N PHE A 63 5.77 1.50 -11.88
CA PHE A 63 6.03 2.74 -12.61
C PHE A 63 6.69 3.77 -11.70
N ILE A 64 7.71 4.45 -12.22
CA ILE A 64 8.48 5.50 -11.51
C ILE A 64 8.70 6.76 -12.36
N ASN A 65 8.42 6.73 -13.66
CA ASN A 65 8.69 7.88 -14.55
C ASN A 65 7.61 8.98 -14.47
N GLU A 66 7.40 9.54 -13.27
CA GLU A 66 6.45 10.65 -13.03
C GLU A 66 6.84 11.94 -13.76
N SER A 67 8.09 12.06 -14.20
CA SER A 67 8.57 13.22 -14.96
C SER A 67 8.03 13.28 -16.39
N HIS A 68 7.50 12.16 -16.90
CA HIS A 68 6.94 12.11 -18.25
C HIS A 68 5.69 13.00 -18.35
N PRO A 69 5.55 13.84 -19.39
CA PRO A 69 4.42 14.79 -19.50
C PRO A 69 3.03 14.15 -19.45
N GLN A 70 2.92 12.88 -19.86
CA GLN A 70 1.67 12.11 -19.89
C GLN A 70 1.49 11.17 -18.69
N ALA A 71 2.40 11.19 -17.71
CA ALA A 71 2.30 10.31 -16.54
C ALA A 71 1.00 10.53 -15.76
N ALA A 72 0.60 11.80 -15.61
CA ALA A 72 -0.63 12.19 -14.90
C ALA A 72 -1.91 11.61 -15.54
N ASP A 73 -1.95 11.49 -16.87
CA ASP A 73 -3.09 10.94 -17.60
C ASP A 73 -3.37 9.47 -17.24
N SER A 74 -2.36 8.76 -16.70
CA SER A 74 -2.50 7.38 -16.27
C SER A 74 -3.17 7.22 -14.91
N VAL A 75 -3.32 8.27 -14.10
CA VAL A 75 -3.83 8.17 -12.73
C VAL A 75 -5.33 7.92 -12.73
N ILE A 76 -5.76 6.80 -12.13
CA ILE A 76 -7.18 6.45 -11.97
C ILE A 76 -7.70 6.93 -10.61
N ASP A 77 -6.93 6.73 -9.55
CA ASP A 77 -7.27 7.16 -8.20
C ASP A 77 -6.00 7.59 -7.45
N GLU A 78 -5.86 8.89 -7.25
CA GLU A 78 -4.69 9.49 -6.59
C GLU A 78 -4.62 9.17 -5.08
N ASN A 79 -5.74 8.76 -4.47
CA ASN A 79 -5.83 8.51 -3.04
C ASN A 79 -5.77 7.01 -2.71
N ARG A 80 -5.57 6.15 -3.71
CA ARG A 80 -5.40 4.71 -3.51
C ARG A 80 -4.06 4.21 -4.05
N PRO A 81 -3.31 3.42 -3.26
CA PRO A 81 -2.12 2.79 -3.77
C PRO A 81 -2.47 1.71 -4.81
N PRO A 82 -1.53 1.38 -5.71
CA PRO A 82 -1.64 0.18 -6.54
C PRO A 82 -1.90 -1.05 -5.67
N LYS A 83 -2.76 -1.95 -6.15
CA LYS A 83 -3.04 -3.22 -5.48
C LYS A 83 -1.75 -3.96 -5.09
N GLY A 84 -1.71 -4.44 -3.84
CA GLY A 84 -0.55 -5.10 -3.25
C GLY A 84 0.48 -4.16 -2.61
N GLN A 85 0.37 -2.84 -2.79
CA GLN A 85 1.26 -1.88 -2.11
C GLN A 85 0.74 -1.47 -0.73
N PRO A 86 1.63 -1.30 0.26
CA PRO A 86 1.23 -0.91 1.60
C PRO A 86 0.57 0.47 1.66
N GLY A 87 0.97 1.46 0.86
CA GLY A 87 0.41 2.80 0.98
C GLY A 87 0.80 3.72 -0.16
N LEU A 88 0.53 5.01 0.01
CA LEU A 88 0.82 6.02 -1.02
C LEU A 88 2.28 6.50 -1.03
N TYR A 89 3.04 6.26 0.03
CA TYR A 89 4.39 6.77 0.20
C TYR A 89 5.29 5.71 0.85
N CYS A 90 6.37 5.33 0.16
CA CYS A 90 7.43 4.47 0.68
C CYS A 90 8.63 5.35 1.00
N GLN A 91 8.98 5.49 2.28
CA GLN A 91 10.06 6.38 2.73
C GLN A 91 11.33 5.63 3.10
N TRP A 92 11.42 4.35 2.73
CA TRP A 92 12.68 3.62 2.69
C TRP A 92 13.38 3.90 1.37
N GLN A 93 14.62 4.37 1.44
CA GLN A 93 15.46 4.66 0.28
C GLN A 93 16.85 4.02 0.45
N PRO A 94 17.57 3.73 -0.65
CA PRO A 94 18.95 3.27 -0.53
C PRO A 94 19.84 4.40 0.03
N THR A 95 20.88 4.01 0.76
CA THR A 95 21.90 4.94 1.23
C THR A 95 22.69 5.53 0.03
N PRO A 96 23.30 6.72 0.17
CA PRO A 96 24.04 7.35 -0.93
C PRO A 96 25.19 6.52 -1.51
N ASP A 97 25.77 5.62 -0.72
CA ASP A 97 26.82 4.68 -1.12
C ASP A 97 26.28 3.36 -1.70
N GLY A 98 24.95 3.20 -1.82
CA GLY A 98 24.29 1.99 -2.31
C GLY A 98 24.46 0.75 -1.42
N CYS A 99 25.07 0.89 -0.23
CA CYS A 99 25.43 -0.22 0.64
C CYS A 99 24.35 -0.57 1.68
N GLY A 100 23.27 0.20 1.75
CA GLY A 100 22.23 0.00 2.75
C GLY A 100 20.90 0.63 2.38
N LEU A 101 19.97 0.57 3.33
CA LEU A 101 18.63 1.13 3.25
C LEU A 101 18.37 1.98 4.50
N GLU A 102 17.84 3.18 4.32
CA GLU A 102 17.57 4.13 5.40
C GLU A 102 16.25 4.85 5.19
N TRP A 103 15.74 5.45 6.26
CA TRP A 103 14.58 6.34 6.18
C TRP A 103 15.00 7.66 5.53
N ASP A 104 14.18 8.16 4.60
CA ASP A 104 14.46 9.40 3.86
C ASP A 104 14.33 10.69 4.69
N GLY A 105 13.98 10.57 5.97
CA GLY A 105 13.81 11.70 6.90
C GLY A 105 12.50 12.47 6.76
N HIS A 106 11.59 12.04 5.87
CA HIS A 106 10.33 12.72 5.65
C HIS A 106 9.20 12.11 6.46
N GLU A 107 8.23 12.96 6.82
CA GLU A 107 7.04 12.56 7.53
C GLU A 107 5.79 12.74 6.66
N LYS A 108 4.75 11.92 6.85
CA LYS A 108 4.63 10.83 7.84
C LYS A 108 4.92 9.48 7.22
N PHE A 109 5.60 8.59 7.97
CA PHE A 109 5.86 7.24 7.50
C PHE A 109 4.85 6.21 8.01
N TYR A 110 3.70 6.08 7.36
CA TYR A 110 2.77 5.00 7.69
C TYR A 110 3.22 3.67 7.09
N ARG A 111 2.89 2.57 7.78
CA ARG A 111 3.12 1.19 7.32
C ARG A 111 4.60 0.90 6.97
N TYR A 112 5.51 1.45 7.77
CA TYR A 112 6.96 1.34 7.56
C TYR A 112 7.46 -0.11 7.59
N VAL A 113 6.87 -1.00 8.40
CA VAL A 113 7.24 -2.43 8.42
C VAL A 113 6.77 -3.13 7.15
N GLU A 114 5.55 -2.84 6.73
CA GLU A 114 4.94 -3.42 5.54
C GLU A 114 5.66 -2.96 4.28
N TRP A 115 6.07 -1.69 4.21
CA TRP A 115 6.93 -1.19 3.14
C TRP A 115 8.28 -1.88 3.10
N LEU A 116 8.93 -2.08 4.24
CA LEU A 116 10.19 -2.81 4.29
C LEU A 116 10.04 -4.24 3.76
N GLN A 117 8.99 -4.95 4.21
CA GLN A 117 8.67 -6.29 3.73
C GLN A 117 8.37 -6.30 2.23
N TYR A 118 7.65 -5.30 1.72
CA TYR A 118 7.37 -5.16 0.30
C TYR A 118 8.66 -5.02 -0.53
N LEU A 119 9.59 -4.14 -0.12
CA LEU A 119 10.87 -3.97 -0.81
C LEU A 119 11.71 -5.26 -0.81
N ILE A 120 11.74 -5.97 0.32
CA ILE A 120 12.42 -7.25 0.44
C ILE A 120 11.87 -8.27 -0.57
N VAL A 121 10.54 -8.45 -0.61
CA VAL A 121 9.89 -9.47 -1.42
C VAL A 121 9.92 -9.14 -2.91
N HIS A 122 9.73 -7.87 -3.27
CA HIS A 122 9.56 -7.46 -4.67
C HIS A 122 10.86 -7.03 -5.36
N PHE A 123 11.88 -6.62 -4.60
CA PHE A 123 13.12 -6.12 -5.17
C PHE A 123 14.35 -6.89 -4.67
N PHE A 124 14.58 -6.94 -3.35
CA PHE A 124 15.85 -7.47 -2.84
C PHE A 124 16.00 -8.97 -3.05
N VAL A 125 14.99 -9.76 -2.70
CA VAL A 125 15.02 -11.22 -2.94
C VAL A 125 15.11 -11.54 -4.44
N PRO A 126 14.28 -10.97 -5.33
CA PRO A 126 14.40 -11.19 -6.77
C PRO A 126 15.74 -10.75 -7.39
N TRP A 127 16.40 -9.74 -6.83
CA TRP A 127 17.71 -9.28 -7.27
C TRP A 127 18.89 -10.01 -6.60
N ASP A 128 18.64 -11.04 -5.79
CA ASP A 128 19.65 -11.78 -5.04
C ASP A 128 20.42 -10.88 -4.04
N TYR A 129 19.68 -10.06 -3.30
CA TYR A 129 20.21 -9.23 -2.21
C TYR A 129 19.72 -9.69 -0.85
N GLN A 130 20.66 -9.76 0.10
CA GLN A 130 20.38 -9.92 1.53
C GLN A 130 20.46 -8.58 2.24
N LEU A 131 19.45 -8.30 3.06
CA LEU A 131 19.33 -7.14 3.94
C LEU A 131 19.42 -7.59 5.40
N ASN A 132 20.24 -6.88 6.18
CA ASN A 132 20.45 -7.13 7.60
C ASN A 132 20.51 -5.83 8.39
N GLY A 133 20.18 -5.85 9.68
CA GLY A 133 20.43 -4.75 10.59
C GLY A 133 19.25 -4.39 11.47
N THR A 134 19.43 -3.33 12.25
CA THR A 134 18.44 -2.84 13.19
C THR A 134 18.23 -1.34 13.00
N VAL A 135 16.96 -0.94 12.87
CA VAL A 135 16.54 0.46 12.88
C VAL A 135 15.61 0.64 14.07
N THR A 136 15.88 1.62 14.92
CA THR A 136 14.97 2.00 16.00
C THR A 136 13.98 3.04 15.51
N TYR A 137 12.78 3.06 16.10
CA TYR A 137 11.78 4.10 15.84
C TYR A 137 11.23 4.67 17.15
N SER A 138 10.88 5.95 17.12
CA SER A 138 10.20 6.64 18.21
C SER A 138 9.09 7.53 17.65
N GLY A 139 7.87 7.28 18.09
CA GLY A 139 6.73 8.16 17.95
C GLY A 139 6.66 9.23 19.04
N GLU A 140 5.54 9.94 19.05
CA GLU A 140 5.25 11.02 19.99
C GLU A 140 4.98 10.55 21.44
N MET A 141 4.67 9.26 21.63
CA MET A 141 4.42 8.68 22.95
C MET A 141 5.54 7.72 23.37
N PRO A 142 5.90 7.63 24.66
CA PRO A 142 6.90 6.67 25.14
C PRO A 142 6.58 5.21 24.81
N SER A 143 5.30 4.87 24.70
CA SER A 143 4.82 3.55 24.31
C SER A 143 4.95 3.25 22.82
N ASP A 144 5.15 4.27 21.97
CA ASP A 144 5.37 4.10 20.54
C ASP A 144 6.86 4.13 20.22
N ARG A 145 7.60 3.25 20.88
CA ARG A 145 9.04 3.07 20.65
C ARG A 145 9.31 1.61 20.41
N GLY A 146 10.20 1.35 19.47
CA GLY A 146 10.57 -0.01 19.16
C GLY A 146 11.75 -0.08 18.22
N GLN A 147 11.91 -1.27 17.65
CA GLN A 147 12.96 -1.55 16.69
C GLN A 147 12.44 -2.48 15.60
N ILE A 148 12.99 -2.30 14.42
CA ILE A 148 12.83 -3.17 13.28
C ILE A 148 14.14 -3.92 13.14
N VAL A 149 14.11 -5.24 13.33
CA VAL A 149 15.30 -6.09 13.24
C VAL A 149 15.15 -6.98 12.03
N VAL A 150 16.08 -6.89 11.09
CA VAL A 150 16.13 -7.73 9.89
C VAL A 150 17.36 -8.62 9.93
N VAL A 151 17.14 -9.92 9.72
CA VAL A 151 18.21 -10.91 9.56
C VAL A 151 17.90 -11.75 8.33
N ASP A 152 18.82 -11.80 7.38
CA ASP A 152 18.72 -12.56 6.14
C ASP A 152 17.36 -12.38 5.43
N ASN A 153 16.99 -11.11 5.17
CA ASN A 153 15.71 -10.72 4.57
C ASN A 153 14.45 -11.07 5.39
N ARG A 154 14.58 -11.47 6.66
CA ARG A 154 13.44 -11.74 7.54
C ARG A 154 13.34 -10.68 8.61
N ILE A 155 12.19 -10.05 8.72
CA ILE A 155 11.90 -9.09 9.77
C ILE A 155 11.55 -9.87 11.05
N LEU A 156 12.49 -9.93 12.00
CA LEU A 156 12.31 -10.63 13.28
C LEU A 156 11.57 -9.78 14.31
N GLN A 157 11.65 -8.45 14.19
CA GLN A 157 10.92 -7.52 15.03
C GLN A 157 10.30 -6.42 14.16
N PRO A 158 9.02 -6.07 14.37
CA PRO A 158 8.08 -6.69 15.32
C PRO A 158 7.72 -8.15 14.95
N GLN A 159 7.29 -8.97 15.91
CA GLN A 159 7.11 -10.44 15.79
C GLN A 159 6.04 -10.90 14.77
N ASN A 160 5.40 -9.96 14.06
CA ASN A 160 4.24 -10.18 13.19
C ASN A 160 4.43 -9.49 11.81
N ALA A 161 5.66 -9.17 11.44
CA ALA A 161 5.94 -8.36 10.26
C ALA A 161 5.40 -8.95 8.94
N GLU A 162 5.48 -10.26 8.77
CA GLU A 162 4.93 -10.94 7.58
C GLU A 162 3.40 -10.83 7.53
N GLU A 163 2.72 -11.04 8.67
CA GLU A 163 1.27 -10.90 8.78
C GLU A 163 0.82 -9.46 8.55
N LYS A 164 1.62 -8.47 8.96
CA LYS A 164 1.32 -7.04 8.78
C LYS A 164 1.19 -6.69 7.30
N LEU A 165 2.10 -7.14 6.44
CA LEU A 165 2.01 -6.87 4.99
C LEU A 165 0.76 -7.54 4.40
N ALA A 166 0.54 -8.81 4.72
CA ALA A 166 -0.63 -9.54 4.25
C ALA A 166 -1.93 -8.84 4.69
N PHE A 167 -2.01 -8.43 5.95
CA PHE A 167 -3.15 -7.68 6.50
C PHE A 167 -3.34 -6.32 5.82
N ALA A 168 -2.25 -5.60 5.53
CA ALA A 168 -2.28 -4.27 4.93
C ALA A 168 -2.70 -4.27 3.45
N THR A 169 -2.57 -5.40 2.76
CA THR A 169 -2.77 -5.51 1.30
C THR A 169 -3.92 -6.42 0.90
N SER A 170 -4.37 -7.32 1.79
CA SER A 170 -5.49 -8.22 1.51
C SER A 170 -6.85 -7.51 1.66
N PRO A 171 -7.85 -7.90 0.86
CA PRO A 171 -9.24 -7.51 1.08
C PRO A 171 -9.74 -7.90 2.47
N VAL A 172 -10.75 -7.20 2.95
CA VAL A 172 -11.42 -7.52 4.22
C VAL A 172 -12.40 -8.67 4.00
N SER A 173 -12.16 -9.78 4.70
CA SER A 173 -13.06 -10.92 4.71
C SER A 173 -14.37 -10.61 5.45
N VAL A 174 -15.50 -10.83 4.80
CA VAL A 174 -16.86 -10.60 5.33
C VAL A 174 -17.78 -11.79 5.01
N PRO A 175 -18.84 -12.02 5.82
CA PRO A 175 -19.90 -12.97 5.46
C PRO A 175 -20.58 -12.61 4.14
N GLN A 176 -21.08 -13.60 3.41
CA GLN A 176 -21.72 -13.40 2.10
C GLN A 176 -22.90 -12.42 2.17
N SER A 177 -23.69 -12.43 3.24
CA SER A 177 -24.82 -11.50 3.38
C SER A 177 -24.37 -10.04 3.50
N VAL A 178 -23.23 -9.80 4.16
CA VAL A 178 -22.58 -8.49 4.24
C VAL A 178 -21.97 -8.10 2.90
N TRP A 179 -21.30 -9.05 2.23
CA TRP A 179 -20.74 -8.84 0.90
C TRP A 179 -21.82 -8.41 -0.11
N LEU A 180 -22.94 -9.12 -0.16
CA LEU A 180 -24.06 -8.82 -1.05
C LEU A 180 -24.65 -7.43 -0.79
N GLY A 181 -24.81 -7.03 0.47
CA GLY A 181 -25.32 -5.71 0.80
C GLY A 181 -24.36 -4.60 0.42
N LEU A 182 -23.06 -4.74 0.71
CA LEU A 182 -22.06 -3.75 0.30
C LEU A 182 -21.96 -3.66 -1.24
N TYR A 183 -22.02 -4.80 -1.94
CA TYR A 183 -22.02 -4.85 -3.39
C TYR A 183 -23.29 -4.26 -4.01
N ALA A 184 -24.45 -4.46 -3.38
CA ALA A 184 -25.71 -3.85 -3.80
C ALA A 184 -25.67 -2.32 -3.65
N VAL A 185 -25.12 -1.80 -2.54
CA VAL A 185 -24.88 -0.36 -2.38
C VAL A 185 -23.93 0.15 -3.45
N HIS A 186 -22.79 -0.54 -3.65
CA HIS A 186 -21.80 -0.21 -4.68
C HIS A 186 -22.43 -0.10 -6.08
N THR A 187 -23.25 -1.08 -6.45
CA THR A 187 -23.86 -1.17 -7.78
C THR A 187 -24.94 -0.11 -7.98
N ALA A 188 -25.67 0.25 -6.91
CA ALA A 188 -26.72 1.25 -6.97
C ALA A 188 -26.18 2.69 -7.01
N ASP A 189 -25.23 3.01 -6.13
CA ASP A 189 -24.54 4.30 -6.08
C ASP A 189 -23.24 4.15 -5.25
N PRO A 190 -22.08 3.98 -5.90
CA PRO A 190 -20.83 3.71 -5.19
C PRO A 190 -20.36 4.90 -4.37
N THR A 191 -20.83 6.12 -4.67
CA THR A 191 -20.48 7.32 -3.90
C THR A 191 -21.03 7.25 -2.47
N LYS A 192 -22.04 6.42 -2.19
CA LYS A 192 -22.55 6.25 -0.82
C LYS A 192 -21.53 5.60 0.11
N LEU A 193 -20.66 4.75 -0.42
CA LEU A 193 -19.67 4.00 0.38
C LEU A 193 -18.64 4.88 1.11
N VAL A 194 -18.45 6.13 0.66
CA VAL A 194 -17.57 7.10 1.36
C VAL A 194 -18.15 7.61 2.67
N SER A 195 -19.46 7.47 2.87
CA SER A 195 -20.16 7.88 4.08
C SER A 195 -20.81 6.66 4.71
N TRP A 196 -20.31 6.23 5.87
CA TRP A 196 -20.85 5.08 6.57
C TRP A 196 -22.35 5.27 6.86
N VAL A 197 -22.78 6.46 7.29
CA VAL A 197 -24.20 6.77 7.53
C VAL A 197 -25.04 6.58 6.27
N ALA A 198 -24.56 7.08 5.13
CA ALA A 198 -25.27 6.92 3.85
C ALA A 198 -25.29 5.46 3.40
N THR A 199 -24.24 4.71 3.68
CA THR A 199 -24.13 3.28 3.37
C THR A 199 -25.10 2.46 4.22
N LEU A 200 -25.18 2.73 5.54
CA LEU A 200 -26.13 2.08 6.44
C LEU A 200 -27.56 2.24 5.95
N GLN A 201 -27.97 3.49 5.70
CA GLN A 201 -29.32 3.79 5.22
C GLN A 201 -29.58 3.07 3.88
N ARG A 202 -28.63 3.15 2.95
CA ARG A 202 -28.80 2.53 1.64
C ARG A 202 -28.86 1.00 1.70
N ALA A 203 -28.07 0.38 2.57
CA ALA A 203 -28.10 -1.06 2.78
C ALA A 203 -29.47 -1.51 3.33
N ILE A 204 -30.03 -0.79 4.30
CA ILE A 204 -31.37 -1.04 4.85
C ILE A 204 -32.45 -0.88 3.76
N ASP A 205 -32.40 0.22 2.99
CA ASP A 205 -33.37 0.49 1.91
C ASP A 205 -33.35 -0.60 0.82
N LEU A 206 -32.18 -1.21 0.58
CA LEU A 206 -31.98 -2.29 -0.38
C LEU A 206 -32.29 -3.68 0.20
N GLY A 207 -32.69 -3.78 1.47
CA GLY A 207 -33.08 -5.04 2.12
C GLY A 207 -31.94 -5.82 2.77
N TYR A 208 -30.83 -5.16 3.12
CA TYR A 208 -29.64 -5.77 3.74
C TYR A 208 -29.36 -5.20 5.14
N PRO A 209 -30.25 -5.39 6.13
CA PRO A 209 -30.07 -4.85 7.49
C PRO A 209 -28.85 -5.44 8.21
N GLU A 210 -28.50 -6.70 7.93
CA GLU A 210 -27.31 -7.37 8.48
C GLU A 210 -26.01 -6.66 8.08
N THR A 211 -25.97 -6.11 6.86
CA THR A 211 -24.83 -5.30 6.39
C THR A 211 -24.70 -4.03 7.21
N ALA A 212 -25.81 -3.38 7.53
CA ALA A 212 -25.81 -2.18 8.34
C ALA A 212 -25.27 -2.46 9.75
N THR A 213 -25.77 -3.52 10.42
CA THR A 213 -25.25 -3.95 11.73
C THR A 213 -23.75 -4.24 11.68
N TRP A 214 -23.29 -4.97 10.66
CA TRP A 214 -21.87 -5.26 10.53
C TRP A 214 -21.00 -4.00 10.39
N ILE A 215 -21.45 -3.02 9.60
CA ILE A 215 -20.73 -1.75 9.41
C ILE A 215 -20.64 -1.00 10.75
N GLU A 216 -21.72 -0.93 11.53
CA GLU A 216 -21.71 -0.26 12.84
C GLU A 216 -20.71 -0.89 13.81
N GLU A 217 -20.68 -2.22 13.88
CA GLU A 217 -19.74 -2.96 14.74
C GLU A 217 -18.28 -2.85 14.29
N ASN A 218 -18.05 -2.60 13.00
CA ASN A 218 -16.73 -2.62 12.37
C ASN A 218 -16.27 -1.27 11.81
N LEU A 219 -16.97 -0.18 12.15
CA LEU A 219 -16.74 1.15 11.59
C LEU A 219 -15.28 1.60 11.72
N THR A 220 -14.71 1.45 12.93
CA THR A 220 -13.34 1.86 13.26
C THR A 220 -12.29 0.77 13.02
N LYS A 221 -12.71 -0.42 12.57
CA LYS A 221 -11.84 -1.60 12.44
C LYS A 221 -11.68 -2.04 10.99
N LEU A 222 -12.77 -2.53 10.39
CA LEU A 222 -12.72 -3.25 9.12
C LEU A 222 -13.42 -2.51 7.98
N TYR A 223 -14.40 -1.65 8.26
CA TYR A 223 -15.16 -0.99 7.20
C TYR A 223 -14.27 -0.07 6.35
N GLY A 224 -13.59 0.90 6.96
CA GLY A 224 -12.69 1.80 6.23
C GLY A 224 -11.56 1.04 5.52
N ALA A 225 -11.02 0.02 6.19
CA ALA A 225 -10.06 -0.90 5.60
C ALA A 225 -10.57 -1.58 4.32
N GLY A 226 -11.83 -2.03 4.29
CA GLY A 226 -12.43 -2.66 3.12
C GLY A 226 -12.82 -1.66 2.02
N ILE A 227 -13.10 -0.40 2.37
CA ILE A 227 -13.23 0.67 1.39
C ILE A 227 -11.94 0.84 0.57
N ASP A 228 -10.78 0.79 1.26
CA ASP A 228 -9.47 0.96 0.63
C ASP A 228 -8.97 -0.30 -0.09
N ARG A 229 -9.19 -1.47 0.53
CA ARG A 229 -8.54 -2.75 0.14
C ARG A 229 -9.48 -3.75 -0.52
N GLY A 230 -10.77 -3.45 -0.55
CA GLY A 230 -11.82 -4.32 -1.06
C GLY A 230 -12.41 -5.26 0.00
N PHE A 231 -13.48 -5.94 -0.39
CA PHE A 231 -14.18 -6.92 0.42
C PHE A 231 -14.16 -8.29 -0.27
N LEU A 232 -13.88 -9.33 0.51
CA LEU A 232 -13.86 -10.73 0.11
C LEU A 232 -15.00 -11.47 0.82
N SER A 233 -15.81 -12.20 0.07
CA SER A 233 -16.74 -13.16 0.65
C SER A 233 -16.02 -14.40 1.15
N ILE A 234 -16.24 -14.76 2.41
CA ILE A 234 -15.64 -15.98 2.99
C ILE A 234 -16.28 -17.26 2.44
N GLU A 235 -17.52 -17.20 1.97
CA GLU A 235 -18.27 -18.36 1.47
C GLU A 235 -18.07 -18.58 -0.03
N THR A 236 -18.05 -17.50 -0.84
CA THR A 236 -17.95 -17.62 -2.31
C THR A 236 -16.55 -17.36 -2.84
N GLY A 237 -15.69 -16.70 -2.06
CA GLY A 237 -14.38 -16.24 -2.52
C GLY A 237 -14.44 -15.02 -3.45
N GLU A 238 -15.63 -14.45 -3.67
CA GLU A 238 -15.79 -13.28 -4.53
C GLU A 238 -15.17 -12.04 -3.90
N VAL A 239 -14.48 -11.24 -4.72
CA VAL A 239 -13.84 -10.00 -4.28
C VAL A 239 -14.38 -8.83 -5.09
N PHE A 240 -14.67 -7.72 -4.43
CA PHE A 240 -14.82 -6.44 -5.12
C PHE A 240 -14.07 -5.33 -4.38
N LEU A 241 -13.56 -4.38 -5.15
CA LEU A 241 -12.93 -3.17 -4.66
C LEU A 241 -13.90 -2.00 -4.86
N PRO A 242 -14.38 -1.33 -3.79
CA PRO A 242 -15.30 -0.20 -3.91
C PRO A 242 -14.74 0.91 -4.79
N SER A 243 -15.48 1.35 -5.82
CA SER A 243 -15.12 2.53 -6.64
C SER A 243 -15.83 3.79 -6.14
N CYS A 244 -15.58 4.18 -4.89
CA CYS A 244 -16.40 5.17 -4.20
C CYS A 244 -15.87 6.62 -4.28
N TYR A 245 -14.62 6.81 -4.65
CA TYR A 245 -14.07 8.15 -4.86
C TYR A 245 -14.37 8.60 -6.29
N PRO A 246 -14.88 9.83 -6.49
CA PRO A 246 -15.01 10.36 -7.83
C PRO A 246 -13.62 10.40 -8.48
N ILE A 247 -13.52 9.90 -9.71
CA ILE A 247 -12.34 10.16 -10.56
C ILE A 247 -12.23 11.68 -10.61
N GLY A 248 -11.13 12.22 -10.09
CA GLY A 248 -10.91 13.66 -10.06
C GLY A 248 -10.87 14.19 -11.48
N ASN A 249 -11.99 14.73 -11.96
CA ASN A 249 -11.97 15.67 -13.08
C ASN A 249 -11.46 16.99 -12.49
N TRP A 250 -10.14 17.20 -12.56
CA TRP A 250 -9.51 18.50 -12.42
C TRP A 250 -9.01 18.95 -13.78
#